data_AF-A0A090FY12-F1
#
_entry.id   AF-A0A090FY12-F1
#
_cell.length_a   1.000
_cell.length_b   1.000
_cell.length_c   1.000
_cell.angle_alpha   90.00
_cell.angle_beta   90.00
_cell.angle_gamma   90.00
#
_symmetry.space_group_name_H-M   'P 1'
#
loop_
_entity.id
_entity.type
_entity.pdbx_description
1 polymer ?
#
loop_
_entity_poly.entity_id
_entity_poly.type
_entity_poly.pdbx_seq_one_letter_code
_entity_poly.pdbx_strand_id
1 'polypeptide(L)'
;MNRHAKINSARTADQSHFRTLRLGTPFQPRIDALGLKQDWYSWAGYRAPHSLWDEELEYFAIRSQAALFDISPMTKYRIEGPDAEAYLDRVTLRDVTKLKSGRVHYTAWCDDEGFVLDDGTLFRLSPTRFRLCSQERHLPWLLDSAIGYEVSVEEETEAVAGLALQGPTSFAILRDAGFAGVERLKVFDLAEFAHEGGTVTISRTGFTGDLGYELFVPADKALSLWDRLMAAGELRGIRAIGYTALNRARLEAGLIVANADFTTSEHAIRADRLRMPDEIGLGFMIDPDKGHFNGRRAILEARAKKKLRHVLVGLEIEGNIPAEHAIVYYRKSQEIGLVSAAMWSPMAKRNIALASLRRPYGETIVDDLWVEIYAMRELQYQKLMKKAKVVPRPFIKLDRRTANPPADF
;
A
#
# COMPACT_ATOMS: atom_id res chain seq x y z
N MET A 1 -4.90 -58.22 12.19
CA MET A 1 -4.02 -57.05 12.21
C MET A 1 -4.10 -56.35 10.86
N ASN A 2 -4.81 -55.22 10.75
CA ASN A 2 -4.57 -54.24 9.69
C ASN A 2 -5.09 -52.86 10.14
N ARG A 3 -4.43 -52.31 11.18
CA ARG A 3 -4.76 -50.98 11.76
C ARG A 3 -3.94 -49.83 11.16
N HIS A 4 -3.05 -50.10 10.20
CA HIS A 4 -2.10 -49.08 9.69
C HIS A 4 -2.54 -48.36 8.40
N ALA A 5 -3.62 -48.79 7.73
CA ALA A 5 -4.07 -48.16 6.48
C ALA A 5 -5.10 -47.03 6.66
N LYS A 6 -5.66 -46.82 7.87
CA LYS A 6 -6.73 -45.82 8.11
C LYS A 6 -6.27 -44.52 8.80
N ILE A 7 -5.03 -44.43 9.26
CA ILE A 7 -4.55 -43.26 10.03
C ILE A 7 -4.00 -42.14 9.13
N ASN A 8 -3.70 -42.42 7.85
CA ASN A 8 -3.13 -41.43 6.92
C ASN A 8 -4.17 -40.61 6.12
N SER A 9 -5.45 -40.97 6.06
CA SER A 9 -6.40 -40.23 5.20
C SER A 9 -6.86 -38.90 5.81
N ALA A 10 -7.09 -38.85 7.12
CA ALA A 10 -7.56 -37.63 7.79
C ALA A 10 -6.46 -36.56 7.86
N ARG A 11 -5.24 -36.94 8.24
CA ARG A 11 -4.10 -36.01 8.33
C ARG A 11 -3.69 -35.44 6.95
N THR A 12 -3.82 -36.23 5.89
CA THR A 12 -3.54 -35.74 4.52
C THR A 12 -4.68 -34.88 3.96
N ALA A 13 -5.94 -35.14 4.38
CA ALA A 13 -7.07 -34.28 4.05
C ALA A 13 -6.98 -32.91 4.77
N ASP A 14 -6.52 -32.90 6.03
CA ASP A 14 -6.25 -31.67 6.81
C ASP A 14 -5.04 -30.88 6.30
N GLN A 15 -4.15 -31.52 5.54
CA GLN A 15 -3.01 -30.86 4.91
C GLN A 15 -3.28 -30.45 3.46
N SER A 16 -4.52 -30.14 3.08
CA SER A 16 -4.84 -29.70 1.72
C SER A 16 -4.12 -28.40 1.30
N HIS A 17 -3.53 -27.64 2.25
CA HIS A 17 -2.78 -26.41 2.00
C HIS A 17 -1.64 -26.57 0.99
N PHE A 18 -0.95 -27.72 0.92
CA PHE A 18 0.09 -27.92 -0.11
C PHE A 18 -0.47 -28.09 -1.53
N ARG A 19 -1.78 -28.37 -1.66
CA ARG A 19 -2.48 -28.52 -2.93
C ARG A 19 -3.04 -27.18 -3.44
N THR A 20 -3.25 -26.22 -2.54
CA THR A 20 -3.68 -24.86 -2.88
C THR A 20 -2.53 -23.90 -2.63
N LEU A 21 -1.70 -23.71 -3.66
CA LEU A 21 -0.49 -22.88 -3.57
C LEU A 21 -0.79 -21.41 -3.20
N ARG A 22 -1.97 -20.90 -3.55
CA ARG A 22 -2.44 -19.54 -3.24
C ARG A 22 -3.95 -19.55 -3.03
N LEU A 23 -4.42 -18.80 -2.02
CA LEU A 23 -5.84 -18.63 -1.74
C LEU A 23 -6.50 -17.72 -2.79
N GLY A 24 -7.77 -17.97 -3.10
CA GLY A 24 -8.60 -17.01 -3.82
C GLY A 24 -9.18 -15.97 -2.85
N THR A 25 -9.40 -14.76 -3.34
CA THR A 25 -10.17 -13.76 -2.58
C THR A 25 -11.68 -13.97 -2.77
N PRO A 26 -12.54 -13.33 -1.97
CA PRO A 26 -13.99 -13.34 -2.21
C PRO A 26 -14.39 -12.83 -3.60
N PHE A 27 -13.56 -12.01 -4.25
CA PHE A 27 -13.80 -11.49 -5.60
C PHE A 27 -13.24 -12.37 -6.71
N GLN A 28 -12.50 -13.44 -6.38
CA GLN A 28 -11.83 -14.31 -7.34
C GLN A 28 -12.73 -14.78 -8.51
N PRO A 29 -14.01 -15.15 -8.30
CA PRO A 29 -14.88 -15.55 -9.42
C PRO A 29 -15.06 -14.45 -10.49
N ARG A 30 -15.06 -13.17 -10.11
CA ARG A 30 -15.17 -12.05 -11.06
C ARG A 30 -13.83 -11.72 -11.70
N ILE A 31 -12.77 -11.79 -10.90
CA ILE A 31 -11.39 -11.57 -11.35
C ILE A 31 -11.01 -12.64 -12.39
N ASP A 32 -11.32 -13.91 -12.16
CA ASP A 32 -11.05 -15.00 -13.10
C ASP A 32 -11.80 -14.82 -14.43
N ALA A 33 -13.05 -14.33 -14.38
CA ALA A 33 -13.84 -14.05 -15.59
C ALA A 33 -13.27 -12.89 -16.43
N LEU A 34 -12.60 -11.93 -15.80
CA LEU A 34 -11.98 -10.79 -16.47
C LEU A 34 -10.50 -11.02 -16.83
N GLY A 35 -9.83 -11.97 -16.17
CA GLY A 35 -8.40 -12.22 -16.25
C GLY A 35 -7.96 -12.94 -17.52
N LEU A 36 -8.09 -12.31 -18.68
CA LEU A 36 -7.74 -12.89 -19.98
C LEU A 36 -6.25 -13.25 -20.10
N LYS A 37 -5.36 -12.51 -19.41
CA LYS A 37 -3.91 -12.74 -19.42
C LYS A 37 -3.45 -13.91 -18.55
N GLN A 38 -4.22 -14.28 -17.52
CA GLN A 38 -3.83 -15.27 -16.52
C GLN A 38 -2.43 -14.97 -15.89
N ASP A 39 -2.10 -13.70 -15.75
CA ASP A 39 -0.83 -13.23 -15.19
C ASP A 39 -0.97 -12.97 -13.68
N TRP A 40 -0.53 -13.94 -12.87
CA TRP A 40 -0.83 -14.02 -11.44
C TRP A 40 0.43 -13.95 -10.56
N TYR A 41 0.39 -13.13 -9.52
CA TYR A 41 1.40 -13.06 -8.47
C TYR A 41 0.87 -13.49 -7.10
N SER A 42 1.78 -13.57 -6.13
CA SER A 42 1.42 -13.87 -4.74
C SER A 42 1.40 -12.58 -3.95
N TRP A 43 0.27 -12.29 -3.30
CA TRP A 43 0.14 -11.19 -2.35
C TRP A 43 -0.37 -11.75 -1.02
N ALA A 44 0.48 -11.76 0.02
CA ALA A 44 0.14 -12.25 1.36
C ALA A 44 -0.51 -13.66 1.39
N GLY A 45 -0.13 -14.53 0.45
CA GLY A 45 -0.67 -15.88 0.30
C GLY A 45 -1.86 -16.01 -0.67
N TYR A 46 -2.36 -14.91 -1.22
CA TYR A 46 -3.46 -14.89 -2.19
C TYR A 46 -2.97 -14.85 -3.63
N ARG A 47 -3.81 -15.34 -4.55
CA ARG A 47 -3.64 -15.21 -6.00
C ARG A 47 -4.19 -13.86 -6.44
N ALA A 48 -3.31 -12.95 -6.84
CA ALA A 48 -3.68 -11.63 -7.33
C ALA A 48 -3.19 -11.40 -8.76
N PRO A 49 -3.90 -10.64 -9.61
CA PRO A 49 -3.49 -10.41 -11.00
C PRO A 49 -2.45 -9.27 -11.09
N HIS A 50 -1.39 -9.47 -11.88
CA HIS A 50 -0.53 -8.37 -12.32
C HIS A 50 -1.28 -7.46 -13.30
N SER A 51 -2.00 -8.06 -14.25
CA SER A 51 -2.92 -7.41 -15.20
C SER A 51 -4.08 -8.36 -15.48
N LEU A 52 -5.26 -7.82 -15.66
CA LEU A 52 -6.46 -8.58 -16.06
C LEU A 52 -6.59 -8.61 -17.58
N TRP A 53 -6.25 -7.52 -18.25
CA TRP A 53 -6.39 -7.40 -19.69
C TRP A 53 -5.21 -6.68 -20.35
N ASP A 54 -5.05 -5.38 -20.12
CA ASP A 54 -4.00 -4.57 -20.74
C ASP A 54 -3.55 -3.49 -19.75
N GLU A 55 -2.24 -3.44 -19.49
CA GLU A 55 -1.67 -2.62 -18.43
C GLU A 55 -1.79 -1.13 -18.70
N GLU A 56 -1.76 -0.71 -19.98
CA GLU A 56 -1.90 0.69 -20.35
C GLU A 56 -3.35 1.13 -20.19
N LEU A 57 -4.29 0.32 -20.68
CA LEU A 57 -5.72 0.59 -20.54
C LEU A 57 -6.18 0.58 -19.08
N GLU A 58 -5.67 -0.36 -18.27
CA GLU A 58 -5.93 -0.40 -16.83
C GLU A 58 -5.36 0.85 -16.12
N TYR A 59 -4.15 1.28 -16.49
CA TYR A 59 -3.56 2.51 -15.98
C TYR A 59 -4.38 3.76 -16.35
N PHE A 60 -4.84 3.87 -17.61
CA PHE A 60 -5.66 4.99 -18.04
C PHE A 60 -7.06 4.96 -17.42
N ALA A 61 -7.58 3.80 -17.00
CA ALA A 61 -8.81 3.72 -16.21
C ALA A 61 -8.66 4.50 -14.89
N ILE A 62 -7.53 4.36 -14.19
CA ILE A 62 -7.24 5.12 -12.96
C ILE A 62 -7.22 6.62 -13.24
N ARG A 63 -6.57 7.05 -14.35
CA ARG A 63 -6.30 8.48 -14.61
C ARG A 63 -7.44 9.22 -15.29
N SER A 64 -8.28 8.53 -16.04
CA SER A 64 -9.31 9.13 -16.89
C SER A 64 -10.74 8.71 -16.54
N GLN A 65 -10.92 7.60 -15.81
CA GLN A 65 -12.24 7.01 -15.51
C GLN A 65 -12.28 6.56 -14.04
N ALA A 66 -12.62 5.29 -13.78
CA ALA A 66 -12.42 4.66 -12.49
C ALA A 66 -11.88 3.24 -12.66
N ALA A 67 -11.01 2.87 -11.74
CA ALA A 67 -10.46 1.54 -11.59
C ALA A 67 -10.97 0.90 -10.31
N LEU A 68 -11.28 -0.39 -10.37
CA LEU A 68 -11.62 -1.24 -9.24
C LEU A 68 -10.48 -2.23 -9.01
N PHE A 69 -9.89 -2.19 -7.83
CA PHE A 69 -8.78 -3.06 -7.45
C PHE A 69 -9.14 -3.87 -6.20
N ASP A 70 -8.87 -5.16 -6.23
CA ASP A 70 -9.10 -6.05 -5.09
C ASP A 70 -7.98 -5.90 -4.06
N ILE A 71 -8.33 -5.34 -2.90
CA ILE A 71 -7.42 -5.17 -1.75
C ILE A 71 -7.70 -6.17 -0.63
N SER A 72 -8.50 -7.21 -0.90
CA SER A 72 -8.79 -8.27 0.07
C SER A 72 -7.53 -8.98 0.59
N PRO A 73 -6.44 -9.16 -0.18
CA PRO A 73 -5.23 -9.76 0.35
C PRO A 73 -4.48 -8.92 1.40
N MET A 74 -4.69 -7.61 1.45
CA MET A 74 -4.08 -6.73 2.45
C MET A 74 -4.46 -7.21 3.85
N THR A 75 -3.50 -7.34 4.76
CA THR A 75 -3.81 -7.93 6.07
C THR A 75 -4.62 -6.96 6.91
N LYS A 76 -5.64 -7.45 7.63
CA LYS A 76 -6.56 -6.63 8.44
C LYS A 76 -6.62 -7.17 9.88
N TYR A 77 -6.39 -6.31 10.87
CA TYR A 77 -6.54 -6.64 12.28
C TYR A 77 -7.66 -5.82 12.91
N ARG A 78 -8.59 -6.50 13.59
CA ARG A 78 -9.50 -5.89 14.53
C ARG A 78 -8.78 -5.73 15.86
N ILE A 79 -8.74 -4.49 16.35
CA ILE A 79 -8.15 -4.14 17.65
C ILE A 79 -9.23 -3.45 18.46
N GLU A 80 -9.71 -4.10 19.51
CA GLU A 80 -10.93 -3.69 20.22
C GLU A 80 -10.81 -3.85 21.75
N GLY A 81 -11.27 -2.84 22.49
CA GLY A 81 -11.22 -2.85 23.95
C GLY A 81 -11.11 -1.44 24.55
N PRO A 82 -11.28 -1.30 25.87
CA PRO A 82 -11.13 -0.02 26.56
C PRO A 82 -9.74 0.61 26.35
N ASP A 83 -8.70 -0.21 26.26
CA ASP A 83 -7.32 0.26 26.09
C ASP A 83 -6.85 0.35 24.62
N ALA A 84 -7.73 0.11 23.65
CA ALA A 84 -7.33 0.04 22.23
C ALA A 84 -6.64 1.32 21.74
N GLU A 85 -7.12 2.51 22.15
CA GLU A 85 -6.49 3.78 21.80
C GLU A 85 -5.07 3.89 22.40
N ALA A 86 -4.92 3.59 23.69
CA ALA A 86 -3.63 3.69 24.39
C ALA A 86 -2.60 2.67 23.86
N TYR A 87 -3.05 1.44 23.56
CA TYR A 87 -2.23 0.42 22.93
C TYR A 87 -1.77 0.86 21.54
N LEU A 88 -2.68 1.31 20.68
CA LEU A 88 -2.33 1.78 19.33
C LEU A 88 -1.48 3.05 19.32
N ASP A 89 -1.64 3.91 20.32
CA ASP A 89 -0.77 5.06 20.51
C ASP A 89 0.65 4.63 20.90
N ARG A 90 0.84 3.53 21.62
CA ARG A 90 2.18 2.97 21.81
C ARG A 90 2.75 2.33 20.53
N VAL A 91 1.93 1.62 19.77
CA VAL A 91 2.39 0.86 18.59
C VAL A 91 2.80 1.77 17.43
N THR A 92 2.00 2.79 17.14
CA THR A 92 2.13 3.58 15.90
C THR A 92 2.91 4.89 16.11
N LEU A 93 3.52 5.42 15.05
CA LEU A 93 4.35 6.63 15.13
C LEU A 93 3.55 7.93 15.31
N ARG A 94 2.29 7.96 14.83
CA ARG A 94 1.39 9.12 14.93
C ARG A 94 0.60 9.08 16.23
N ASP A 95 0.28 10.25 16.76
CA ASP A 95 -0.62 10.38 17.92
C ASP A 95 -2.04 9.91 17.60
N VAL A 96 -2.45 8.79 18.20
CA VAL A 96 -3.77 8.14 17.97
C VAL A 96 -4.88 8.87 18.73
N THR A 97 -4.57 9.63 19.78
CA THR A 97 -5.57 10.43 20.51
C THR A 97 -6.17 11.53 19.63
N LYS A 98 -5.42 11.96 18.60
CA LYS A 98 -5.86 12.92 17.57
C LYS A 98 -6.72 12.27 16.47
N LEU A 99 -6.79 10.94 16.39
CA LEU A 99 -7.60 10.20 15.43
C LEU A 99 -9.04 10.06 15.94
N LYS A 100 -9.97 10.90 15.46
CA LYS A 100 -11.39 10.82 15.86
C LYS A 100 -12.10 9.61 15.24
N SER A 101 -13.19 9.12 15.84
CA SER A 101 -14.03 8.09 15.23
C SER A 101 -14.55 8.53 13.86
N GLY A 102 -14.65 7.60 12.91
CA GLY A 102 -15.01 7.93 11.53
C GLY A 102 -13.84 8.52 10.73
N ARG A 103 -12.59 8.29 11.15
CA ARG A 103 -11.38 8.78 10.48
C ARG A 103 -10.35 7.68 10.29
N VAL A 104 -9.41 7.95 9.40
CA VAL A 104 -8.26 7.09 9.10
C VAL A 104 -6.95 7.83 9.33
N HIS A 105 -5.93 7.13 9.81
CA HIS A 105 -4.54 7.57 9.77
C HIS A 105 -3.73 6.67 8.85
N TYR A 106 -2.99 7.27 7.91
CA TYR A 106 -1.83 6.62 7.36
C TYR A 106 -0.68 6.77 8.35
N THR A 107 -0.09 5.66 8.78
CA THR A 107 0.92 5.61 9.86
C THR A 107 1.92 4.48 9.59
N ALA A 108 2.94 4.37 10.44
CA ALA A 108 3.88 3.26 10.46
C ALA A 108 4.13 2.83 11.90
N TRP A 109 4.75 1.68 12.08
CA TRP A 109 5.20 1.17 13.38
C TRP A 109 6.60 0.57 13.25
N CYS A 110 7.29 0.51 14.37
CA CYS A 110 8.69 0.10 14.43
C CYS A 110 8.90 -0.95 15.50
N ASP A 111 9.99 -1.69 15.36
CA ASP A 111 10.54 -2.49 16.46
C ASP A 111 11.15 -1.58 17.54
N ASP A 112 11.64 -2.20 18.63
CA ASP A 112 12.21 -1.47 19.76
C ASP A 112 13.55 -0.78 19.43
N GLU A 113 14.21 -1.16 18.32
CA GLU A 113 15.41 -0.51 17.80
C GLU A 113 15.07 0.64 16.83
N GLY A 114 13.78 0.89 16.56
CA GLY A 114 13.31 1.99 15.74
C GLY A 114 13.34 1.72 14.24
N PHE A 115 13.53 0.47 13.82
CA PHE A 115 13.43 0.09 12.41
C PHE A 115 11.99 -0.25 12.05
N VAL A 116 11.62 0.09 10.82
CA VAL A 116 10.23 0.01 10.36
C VAL A 116 9.81 -1.44 10.16
N LEU A 117 8.80 -1.87 10.91
CA LEU A 117 8.15 -3.16 10.75
C LEU A 117 7.20 -3.14 9.55
N ASP A 118 6.43 -2.06 9.41
CA ASP A 118 5.54 -1.83 8.27
C ASP A 118 4.99 -0.40 8.27
N ASP A 119 4.29 -0.06 7.19
CA ASP A 119 3.39 1.08 7.10
C ASP A 119 1.97 0.63 6.73
N GLY A 120 0.98 1.47 7.02
CA GLY A 120 -0.41 1.06 6.84
C GLY A 120 -1.45 2.09 7.27
N THR A 121 -2.71 1.67 7.24
CA THR A 121 -3.85 2.52 7.57
C THR A 121 -4.56 2.05 8.83
N LEU A 122 -4.70 2.97 9.79
CA LEU A 122 -5.44 2.77 11.03
C LEU A 122 -6.80 3.44 10.93
N PHE A 123 -7.86 2.64 10.87
CA PHE A 123 -9.24 3.09 10.83
C PHE A 123 -9.81 3.11 12.25
N ARG A 124 -10.34 4.24 12.70
CA ARG A 124 -11.09 4.31 13.96
C ARG A 124 -12.58 4.17 13.69
N LEU A 125 -13.09 2.96 13.87
CA LEU A 125 -14.48 2.59 13.56
C LEU A 125 -15.45 3.03 14.66
N SER A 126 -15.00 2.95 15.92
CA SER A 126 -15.71 3.45 17.09
C SER A 126 -14.70 4.00 18.12
N PRO A 127 -15.14 4.55 19.27
CA PRO A 127 -14.21 4.97 20.32
C PRO A 127 -13.24 3.88 20.79
N THR A 128 -13.67 2.62 20.76
CA THR A 128 -12.94 1.45 21.30
C THR A 128 -12.63 0.38 20.26
N ARG A 129 -13.01 0.57 18.98
CA ARG A 129 -12.80 -0.40 17.91
C ARG A 129 -12.03 0.22 16.75
N PHE A 130 -10.92 -0.41 16.41
CA PHE A 130 -10.03 -0.02 15.34
C PHE A 130 -9.82 -1.15 14.36
N ARG A 131 -9.47 -0.80 13.13
CA ARG A 131 -8.94 -1.72 12.14
C ARG A 131 -7.57 -1.24 11.67
N LEU A 132 -6.55 -2.07 11.85
CA LEU A 132 -5.21 -1.82 11.32
C LEU A 132 -5.05 -2.64 10.04
N CYS A 133 -4.80 -1.96 8.93
CA CYS A 133 -4.46 -2.60 7.66
C CYS A 133 -2.96 -2.49 7.41
N SER A 134 -2.33 -3.60 7.04
CA SER A 134 -0.88 -3.71 6.83
C SER A 134 -0.53 -4.51 5.58
N GLN A 135 0.66 -4.31 5.04
CA GLN A 135 1.15 -5.10 3.91
C GLN A 135 1.58 -6.49 4.38
N GLU A 136 2.32 -6.57 5.47
CA GLU A 136 2.84 -7.81 6.05
C GLU A 136 1.97 -8.33 7.20
N ARG A 137 2.23 -9.56 7.64
CA ARG A 137 1.51 -10.22 8.76
C ARG A 137 2.25 -10.04 10.08
N HIS A 138 1.62 -9.36 11.03
CA HIS A 138 2.17 -8.93 12.32
C HIS A 138 1.44 -9.53 13.54
N LEU A 139 0.53 -10.50 13.36
CA LEU A 139 -0.32 -10.97 14.47
C LEU A 139 0.49 -11.36 15.72
N PRO A 140 1.59 -12.15 15.64
CA PRO A 140 2.38 -12.47 16.83
C PRO A 140 2.94 -11.23 17.52
N TRP A 141 3.52 -10.29 16.75
CA TRP A 141 4.06 -9.04 17.28
C TRP A 141 2.99 -8.16 17.95
N LEU A 142 1.81 -8.08 17.35
CA LEU A 142 0.69 -7.32 17.91
C LEU A 142 0.14 -7.98 19.18
N LEU A 143 0.14 -9.32 19.27
CA LEU A 143 -0.28 -10.02 20.49
C LEU A 143 0.72 -9.81 21.62
N ASP A 144 2.03 -9.93 21.33
CA ASP A 144 3.09 -9.74 22.32
C ASP A 144 3.13 -8.30 22.84
N SER A 145 2.97 -7.32 21.96
CA SER A 145 2.98 -5.91 22.34
C SER A 145 1.69 -5.44 23.04
N ALA A 146 0.60 -6.20 22.93
CA ALA A 146 -0.65 -5.95 23.64
C ALA A 146 -0.64 -6.42 25.11
N ILE A 147 0.37 -7.18 25.55
CA ILE A 147 0.47 -7.66 26.93
C ILE A 147 0.45 -6.48 27.91
N GLY A 148 -0.49 -6.54 28.86
CA GLY A 148 -0.70 -5.51 29.87
C GLY A 148 -1.76 -4.47 29.53
N TYR A 149 -2.39 -4.56 28.35
CA TYR A 149 -3.55 -3.76 27.97
C TYR A 149 -4.83 -4.61 28.00
N GLU A 150 -5.96 -4.00 28.38
CA GLU A 150 -7.29 -4.58 28.20
C GLU A 150 -7.76 -4.38 26.75
N VAL A 151 -7.21 -5.20 25.84
CA VAL A 151 -7.49 -5.15 24.40
C VAL A 151 -7.49 -6.53 23.77
N SER A 152 -8.36 -6.77 22.80
CA SER A 152 -8.31 -7.93 21.90
C SER A 152 -7.69 -7.54 20.56
N VAL A 153 -6.85 -8.43 20.03
CA VAL A 153 -6.25 -8.30 18.69
C VAL A 153 -6.56 -9.56 17.92
N GLU A 154 -7.27 -9.43 16.80
CA GLU A 154 -7.67 -10.56 15.96
C GLU A 154 -7.42 -10.23 14.49
N GLU A 155 -6.91 -11.19 13.74
CA GLU A 155 -6.85 -11.07 12.28
C GLU A 155 -8.24 -11.33 11.68
N GLU A 156 -8.72 -10.41 10.84
CA GLU A 156 -10.01 -10.50 10.15
C GLU A 156 -9.88 -10.42 8.62
N THR A 157 -8.69 -10.71 8.09
CA THR A 157 -8.35 -10.61 6.65
C THR A 157 -9.33 -11.38 5.76
N GLU A 158 -9.63 -12.63 6.12
CA GLU A 158 -10.57 -13.49 5.36
C GLU A 158 -12.04 -13.15 5.60
N ALA A 159 -12.36 -12.55 6.75
CA ALA A 159 -13.73 -12.20 7.12
C ALA A 159 -14.20 -10.89 6.46
N VAL A 160 -13.27 -9.99 6.14
CA VAL A 160 -13.55 -8.66 5.59
C VAL A 160 -12.94 -8.54 4.20
N ALA A 161 -13.78 -8.52 3.16
CA ALA A 161 -13.36 -8.24 1.79
C ALA A 161 -13.13 -6.74 1.59
N GLY A 162 -12.23 -6.36 0.69
CA GLY A 162 -11.90 -4.97 0.42
C GLY A 162 -11.75 -4.65 -1.06
N LEU A 163 -12.27 -3.51 -1.50
CA LEU A 163 -12.08 -2.95 -2.84
C LEU A 163 -11.54 -1.52 -2.77
N ALA A 164 -10.60 -1.18 -3.64
CA ALA A 164 -10.21 0.19 -3.91
C ALA A 164 -10.87 0.67 -5.22
N LEU A 165 -11.75 1.66 -5.12
CA LEU A 165 -12.37 2.33 -6.26
C LEU A 165 -11.68 3.69 -6.47
N GLN A 166 -10.88 3.81 -7.53
CA GLN A 166 -9.92 4.90 -7.70
C GLN A 166 -10.08 5.56 -9.07
N GLY A 167 -10.00 6.89 -9.14
CA GLY A 167 -10.07 7.67 -10.37
C GLY A 167 -11.12 8.79 -10.33
N PRO A 168 -11.10 9.71 -11.31
CA PRO A 168 -11.98 10.88 -11.35
C PRO A 168 -13.47 10.56 -11.28
N THR A 169 -13.95 9.44 -11.84
CA THR A 169 -15.38 9.10 -11.85
C THR A 169 -15.82 8.26 -10.63
N SER A 170 -14.89 7.92 -9.71
CA SER A 170 -15.15 7.06 -8.55
C SER A 170 -16.29 7.56 -7.65
N PHE A 171 -16.35 8.87 -7.39
CA PHE A 171 -17.45 9.46 -6.61
C PHE A 171 -18.81 9.28 -7.29
N ALA A 172 -18.86 9.57 -8.59
CA ALA A 172 -20.11 9.51 -9.34
C ALA A 172 -20.65 8.08 -9.42
N ILE A 173 -19.75 7.08 -9.51
CA ILE A 173 -20.11 5.66 -9.40
C ILE A 173 -20.73 5.34 -8.05
N LEU A 174 -20.15 5.82 -6.93
CA LEU A 174 -20.71 5.56 -5.60
C LEU A 174 -22.09 6.21 -5.42
N ARG A 175 -22.28 7.41 -5.97
CA ARG A 175 -23.60 8.06 -5.99
C ARG A 175 -24.60 7.22 -6.79
N ASP A 176 -24.26 6.82 -8.01
CA ASP A 176 -25.14 6.08 -8.90
C ASP A 176 -25.42 4.66 -8.38
N ALA A 177 -24.46 4.09 -7.64
CA ALA A 177 -24.65 2.87 -6.86
C ALA A 177 -25.62 3.07 -5.68
N GLY A 178 -26.03 4.29 -5.34
CA GLY A 178 -27.00 4.59 -4.29
C GLY A 178 -26.40 4.78 -2.89
N PHE A 179 -25.10 5.07 -2.77
CA PHE A 179 -24.46 5.38 -1.49
C PHE A 179 -24.63 6.86 -1.14
N ALA A 180 -25.87 7.25 -0.83
CA ALA A 180 -26.21 8.62 -0.47
C ALA A 180 -25.41 9.11 0.75
N GLY A 181 -24.80 10.28 0.66
CA GLY A 181 -24.00 10.88 1.73
C GLY A 181 -22.50 10.73 1.58
N VAL A 182 -22.04 9.93 0.61
CA VAL A 182 -20.62 9.73 0.33
C VAL A 182 -19.92 11.03 -0.11
N GLU A 183 -20.66 11.99 -0.67
CA GLU A 183 -20.17 13.32 -1.07
C GLU A 183 -19.63 14.16 0.10
N ARG A 184 -20.02 13.81 1.33
CA ARG A 184 -19.62 14.52 2.55
C ARG A 184 -18.29 14.03 3.12
N LEU A 185 -17.82 12.85 2.71
CA LEU A 185 -16.55 12.30 3.17
C LEU A 185 -15.40 13.20 2.70
N LYS A 186 -14.66 13.78 3.63
CA LYS A 186 -13.39 14.45 3.34
C LYS A 186 -12.28 13.41 3.28
N VAL A 187 -11.12 13.78 2.74
CA VAL A 187 -9.97 12.87 2.67
C VAL A 187 -9.63 12.33 4.07
N PHE A 188 -9.45 11.02 4.18
CA PHE A 188 -9.29 10.27 5.43
C PHE A 188 -10.52 10.25 6.37
N ASP A 189 -11.71 10.62 5.90
CA ASP A 189 -12.97 10.26 6.58
C ASP A 189 -13.43 8.86 6.16
N LEU A 190 -14.19 8.21 7.04
CA LEU A 190 -14.93 6.97 6.74
C LEU A 190 -16.35 7.05 7.31
N ALA A 191 -17.28 6.34 6.69
CA ALA A 191 -18.63 6.13 7.22
C ALA A 191 -19.20 4.79 6.76
N GLU A 192 -20.26 4.34 7.43
CA GLU A 192 -21.01 3.15 7.04
C GLU A 192 -22.21 3.52 6.17
N PHE A 193 -22.47 2.70 5.15
CA PHE A 193 -23.58 2.85 4.22
C PHE A 193 -24.32 1.53 4.05
N ALA A 194 -25.61 1.57 3.74
CA ALA A 194 -26.43 0.37 3.60
C ALA A 194 -26.06 -0.46 2.36
N HIS A 195 -25.90 -1.78 2.56
CA HIS A 195 -25.64 -2.74 1.49
C HIS A 195 -26.20 -4.13 1.86
N GLU A 196 -27.15 -4.65 1.08
CA GLU A 196 -27.72 -6.01 1.20
C GLU A 196 -28.03 -6.50 2.62
N GLY A 197 -28.86 -5.75 3.34
CA GLY A 197 -29.28 -6.10 4.72
C GLY A 197 -28.19 -5.91 5.77
N GLY A 198 -27.02 -5.39 5.39
CA GLY A 198 -25.93 -4.99 6.28
C GLY A 198 -25.34 -3.64 5.86
N THR A 199 -24.06 -3.44 6.15
CA THR A 199 -23.34 -2.20 5.84
C THR A 199 -22.07 -2.46 5.03
N VAL A 200 -21.66 -1.45 4.28
CA VAL A 200 -20.32 -1.29 3.71
C VAL A 200 -19.67 -0.09 4.39
N THR A 201 -18.45 -0.29 4.90
CA THR A 201 -17.63 0.83 5.36
C THR A 201 -16.93 1.44 4.15
N ILE A 202 -17.15 2.72 3.87
CA ILE A 202 -16.48 3.45 2.79
C ILE A 202 -15.59 4.52 3.41
N SER A 203 -14.31 4.49 3.07
CA SER A 203 -13.35 5.53 3.42
C SER A 203 -12.88 6.30 2.19
N ARG A 204 -12.65 7.59 2.35
CA ARG A 204 -12.04 8.42 1.31
C ARG A 204 -10.53 8.37 1.39
N THR A 205 -10.01 7.19 1.06
CA THR A 205 -8.61 6.80 1.05
C THR A 205 -8.25 6.16 -0.29
N GLY A 206 -6.96 6.02 -0.56
CA GLY A 206 -6.51 5.45 -1.82
C GLY A 206 -5.01 5.51 -2.02
N PHE A 207 -4.53 4.64 -2.90
CA PHE A 207 -3.12 4.41 -3.17
C PHE A 207 -2.67 4.91 -4.56
N THR A 208 -3.44 5.82 -5.18
CA THR A 208 -3.23 6.25 -6.57
C THR A 208 -2.84 7.72 -6.74
N GLY A 209 -2.89 8.51 -5.67
CA GLY A 209 -2.70 9.97 -5.72
C GLY A 209 -3.84 10.74 -6.40
N ASP A 210 -4.96 10.07 -6.67
CA ASP A 210 -6.15 10.63 -7.32
C ASP A 210 -7.36 10.66 -6.36
N LEU A 211 -8.52 11.11 -6.84
CA LEU A 211 -9.79 10.88 -6.16
C LEU A 211 -10.03 9.36 -6.05
N GLY A 212 -10.43 8.88 -4.87
CA GLY A 212 -10.70 7.47 -4.67
C GLY A 212 -11.24 7.17 -3.30
N TYR A 213 -11.72 5.93 -3.18
CA TYR A 213 -12.33 5.36 -1.99
C TYR A 213 -11.87 3.92 -1.80
N GLU A 214 -11.90 3.47 -0.55
CA GLU A 214 -11.77 2.06 -0.20
C GLU A 214 -13.07 1.60 0.47
N LEU A 215 -13.53 0.42 0.09
CA LEU A 215 -14.80 -0.16 0.52
C LEU A 215 -14.54 -1.49 1.19
N PHE A 216 -15.07 -1.68 2.39
CA PHE A 216 -14.92 -2.90 3.19
C PHE A 216 -16.27 -3.49 3.54
N VAL A 217 -16.45 -4.79 3.26
CA VAL A 217 -17.67 -5.55 3.53
C VAL A 217 -17.35 -6.93 4.11
N PRO A 218 -18.28 -7.56 4.82
CA PRO A 218 -18.21 -9.00 5.10
C PRO A 218 -17.99 -9.82 3.81
N ALA A 219 -17.19 -10.87 3.90
CA ALA A 219 -16.80 -11.67 2.73
C ALA A 219 -17.97 -12.26 1.94
N ASP A 220 -19.08 -12.61 2.61
CA ASP A 220 -20.31 -13.12 2.00
C ASP A 220 -21.08 -12.07 1.18
N LYS A 221 -20.75 -10.77 1.34
CA LYS A 221 -21.32 -9.64 0.61
C LYS A 221 -20.39 -9.07 -0.47
N ALA A 222 -19.22 -9.68 -0.65
CA ALA A 222 -18.21 -9.19 -1.58
C ALA A 222 -18.73 -9.14 -3.03
N LEU A 223 -19.24 -10.26 -3.54
CA LEU A 223 -19.64 -10.35 -4.95
C LEU A 223 -20.80 -9.42 -5.31
N SER A 224 -21.76 -9.23 -4.41
CA SER A 224 -22.85 -8.29 -4.63
C SER A 224 -22.41 -6.83 -4.58
N LEU A 225 -21.44 -6.48 -3.72
CA LEU A 225 -20.81 -5.16 -3.77
C LEU A 225 -20.10 -4.94 -5.12
N TRP A 226 -19.33 -5.92 -5.57
CA TRP A 226 -18.66 -5.86 -6.88
C TRP A 226 -19.66 -5.61 -8.00
N ASP A 227 -20.70 -6.43 -8.10
CA ASP A 227 -21.70 -6.35 -9.18
C ASP A 227 -22.45 -5.02 -9.14
N ARG A 228 -22.78 -4.52 -7.94
CA ARG A 228 -23.41 -3.19 -7.75
C ARG A 228 -22.52 -2.06 -8.28
N LEU A 229 -21.23 -2.09 -7.98
CA LEU A 229 -20.28 -1.06 -8.43
C LEU A 229 -20.03 -1.13 -9.95
N MET A 230 -19.86 -2.34 -10.49
CA MET A 230 -19.64 -2.55 -11.92
C MET A 230 -20.85 -2.09 -12.75
N ALA A 231 -22.07 -2.42 -12.30
CA ALA A 231 -23.30 -1.98 -12.98
C ALA A 231 -23.45 -0.45 -12.91
N ALA A 232 -23.26 0.17 -11.74
CA ALA A 232 -23.36 1.62 -11.59
C ALA A 232 -22.29 2.39 -12.39
N GLY A 233 -21.12 1.77 -12.59
CA GLY A 233 -19.99 2.37 -13.30
C GLY A 233 -19.92 2.06 -14.79
N GLU A 234 -20.85 1.30 -15.37
CA GLU A 234 -20.82 0.87 -16.78
C GLU A 234 -20.68 2.08 -17.72
N LEU A 235 -21.55 3.09 -17.56
CA LEU A 235 -21.51 4.32 -18.37
C LEU A 235 -20.36 5.27 -17.99
N ARG A 236 -19.65 5.00 -16.89
CA ARG A 236 -18.50 5.78 -16.40
C ARG A 236 -17.16 5.13 -16.68
N GLY A 237 -17.17 4.01 -17.43
CA GLY A 237 -15.98 3.29 -17.85
C GLY A 237 -15.23 2.64 -16.70
N ILE A 238 -15.92 2.18 -15.66
CA ILE A 238 -15.29 1.42 -14.58
C ILE A 238 -14.57 0.19 -15.14
N ARG A 239 -13.34 -0.06 -14.67
CA ARG A 239 -12.58 -1.26 -15.05
C ARG A 239 -11.94 -1.91 -13.84
N ALA A 240 -11.99 -3.23 -13.76
CA ALA A 240 -11.14 -3.95 -12.83
C ALA A 240 -9.68 -3.88 -13.31
N ILE A 241 -8.74 -3.74 -12.40
CA ILE A 241 -7.31 -3.62 -12.72
C ILE A 241 -6.47 -4.63 -11.91
N GLY A 242 -5.26 -4.91 -12.40
CA GLY A 242 -4.21 -5.60 -11.67
C GLY A 242 -3.17 -4.66 -11.05
N TYR A 243 -2.19 -5.25 -10.38
CA TYR A 243 -1.18 -4.50 -9.63
C TYR A 243 -0.29 -3.62 -10.51
N THR A 244 0.01 -3.99 -11.76
CA THR A 244 0.94 -3.23 -12.61
C THR A 244 0.43 -1.81 -12.87
N ALA A 245 -0.87 -1.64 -13.13
CA ALA A 245 -1.48 -0.33 -13.28
C ALA A 245 -1.47 0.48 -11.98
N LEU A 246 -1.78 -0.17 -10.85
CA LEU A 246 -1.73 0.44 -9.52
C LEU A 246 -0.30 0.89 -9.15
N ASN A 247 0.70 0.06 -9.42
CA ASN A 247 2.12 0.32 -9.15
C ASN A 247 2.63 1.56 -9.91
N ARG A 248 2.14 1.78 -11.14
CA ARG A 248 2.41 3.01 -11.88
C ARG A 248 1.75 4.23 -11.20
N ALA A 249 0.49 4.10 -10.82
CA ALA A 249 -0.25 5.21 -10.22
C ALA A 249 0.31 5.62 -8.84
N ARG A 250 0.68 4.65 -7.99
CA ARG A 250 1.29 4.90 -6.68
C ARG A 250 2.68 5.53 -6.80
N LEU A 251 3.46 5.14 -7.82
CA LEU A 251 4.77 5.69 -8.08
C LEU A 251 4.66 7.17 -8.45
N GLU A 252 3.72 7.55 -9.32
CA GLU A 252 3.45 8.96 -9.63
C GLU A 252 3.01 9.77 -8.39
N ALA A 253 2.27 9.13 -7.49
CA ALA A 253 1.89 9.70 -6.19
C ALA A 253 3.05 9.72 -5.16
N GLY A 254 4.21 9.17 -5.50
CA GLY A 254 5.39 9.10 -4.63
C GLY A 254 5.20 8.22 -3.39
N LEU A 255 4.25 7.29 -3.44
CA LEU A 255 3.91 6.36 -2.37
C LEU A 255 4.84 5.14 -2.39
N ILE A 256 5.14 4.61 -1.22
CA ILE A 256 6.05 3.48 -1.01
C ILE A 256 5.28 2.21 -0.68
N VAL A 257 5.92 1.07 -0.93
CA VAL A 257 5.39 -0.27 -0.61
C VAL A 257 6.46 -1.02 0.18
N ALA A 258 6.06 -1.56 1.34
CA ALA A 258 6.91 -2.44 2.13
C ALA A 258 7.40 -3.63 1.31
N ASN A 259 8.67 -3.99 1.50
CA ASN A 259 9.41 -5.03 0.77
C ASN A 259 9.58 -4.81 -0.75
N ALA A 260 9.12 -3.68 -1.31
CA ALA A 260 9.46 -3.22 -2.66
C ALA A 260 10.36 -1.97 -2.64
N ASP A 261 9.98 -0.95 -1.85
CA ASP A 261 10.73 0.31 -1.74
C ASP A 261 11.67 0.37 -0.54
N PHE A 262 11.36 -0.38 0.50
CA PHE A 262 12.22 -0.58 1.66
C PHE A 262 12.06 -2.00 2.19
N THR A 263 13.08 -2.53 2.86
CA THR A 263 12.99 -3.83 3.52
C THR A 263 12.48 -3.64 4.93
N THR A 264 11.39 -4.32 5.28
CA THR A 264 10.84 -4.34 6.65
C THR A 264 11.83 -5.00 7.60
N SER A 265 11.79 -4.66 8.89
CA SER A 265 12.76 -5.21 9.84
C SER A 265 12.62 -6.72 10.05
N GLU A 266 11.41 -7.28 9.93
CA GLU A 266 11.19 -8.73 9.98
C GLU A 266 11.77 -9.48 8.77
N HIS A 267 11.80 -8.84 7.59
CA HIS A 267 12.34 -9.46 6.36
C HIS A 267 13.83 -9.18 6.14
N ALA A 268 14.44 -8.29 6.92
CA ALA A 268 15.82 -7.88 6.74
C ALA A 268 16.79 -8.98 7.19
N ILE A 269 17.38 -9.69 6.23
CA ILE A 269 18.46 -10.66 6.50
C ILE A 269 19.78 -9.95 6.85
N ARG A 270 20.02 -8.76 6.28
CA ARG A 270 21.24 -7.98 6.50
C ARG A 270 20.93 -6.71 7.28
N ALA A 271 21.70 -6.48 8.35
CA ALA A 271 21.53 -5.32 9.22
C ALA A 271 21.68 -3.96 8.50
N ASP A 272 22.41 -3.90 7.38
CA ASP A 272 22.57 -2.67 6.58
C ASP A 272 21.35 -2.33 5.71
N ARG A 273 20.34 -3.22 5.64
CA ARG A 273 19.08 -3.02 4.89
C ARG A 273 17.94 -2.47 5.73
N LEU A 274 18.08 -2.50 7.06
CA LEU A 274 17.14 -1.91 8.00
C LEU A 274 17.04 -0.39 7.78
N ARG A 275 15.83 0.16 7.93
CA ARG A 275 15.57 1.59 7.75
C ARG A 275 14.75 2.14 8.90
N MET A 276 15.14 3.32 9.38
CA MET A 276 14.31 4.13 10.27
C MET A 276 13.28 4.95 9.47
N PRO A 277 12.17 5.41 10.07
CA PRO A 277 11.11 6.13 9.35
C PRO A 277 11.60 7.34 8.54
N ASP A 278 12.55 8.11 9.08
CA ASP A 278 13.17 9.25 8.38
C ASP A 278 13.91 8.84 7.10
N GLU A 279 14.51 7.66 7.06
CA GLU A 279 15.30 7.18 5.93
C GLU A 279 14.43 6.75 4.73
N ILE A 280 13.17 6.44 4.98
CA ILE A 280 12.17 6.05 3.95
C ILE A 280 11.14 7.15 3.69
N GLY A 281 11.37 8.36 4.22
CA GLY A 281 10.48 9.50 3.99
C GLY A 281 9.16 9.46 4.79
N LEU A 282 9.07 8.63 5.82
CA LEU A 282 7.96 8.58 6.77
C LEU A 282 8.24 9.36 8.07
N GLY A 283 9.37 10.06 8.15
CA GLY A 283 9.78 10.82 9.34
C GLY A 283 8.77 11.89 9.79
N PHE A 284 7.93 12.39 8.88
CA PHE A 284 6.86 13.36 9.17
C PHE A 284 5.72 12.78 10.02
N MET A 285 5.64 11.46 10.16
CA MET A 285 4.61 10.79 10.97
C MET A 285 4.97 10.72 12.45
N ILE A 286 6.25 10.84 12.78
CA ILE A 286 6.72 10.72 14.16
C ILE A 286 6.23 11.93 14.95
N ASP A 287 5.34 11.68 15.90
CA ASP A 287 4.97 12.66 16.92
C ASP A 287 5.85 12.43 18.17
N PRO A 288 6.92 13.22 18.39
CA PRO A 288 7.83 13.02 19.50
C PRO A 288 7.19 13.33 20.87
N ASP A 289 6.09 14.08 20.87
CA ASP A 289 5.46 14.64 22.07
C ASP A 289 4.32 13.76 22.60
N LYS A 290 3.86 12.76 21.83
CA LYS A 290 2.80 11.81 22.21
C LYS A 290 3.15 10.85 23.36
N GLY A 291 4.36 10.94 23.92
CA GLY A 291 4.83 10.05 24.97
C GLY A 291 5.57 8.82 24.43
N HIS A 292 5.39 7.66 25.07
CA HIS A 292 6.12 6.43 24.73
C HIS A 292 5.50 5.70 23.53
N PHE A 293 6.33 5.36 22.54
CA PHE A 293 5.97 4.47 21.44
C PHE A 293 7.15 3.56 21.08
N ASN A 294 6.89 2.44 20.40
CA ASN A 294 7.92 1.48 20.00
C ASN A 294 9.02 2.14 19.16
N GLY A 295 10.28 1.89 19.53
CA GLY A 295 11.44 2.47 18.85
C GLY A 295 11.74 3.95 19.15
N ARG A 296 10.91 4.65 19.94
CA ARG A 296 11.06 6.10 20.23
C ARG A 296 12.47 6.51 20.61
N ARG A 297 13.07 5.82 21.59
CA ARG A 297 14.40 6.17 22.11
C ARG A 297 15.45 6.10 21.00
N ALA A 298 15.45 5.03 20.21
CA ALA A 298 16.42 4.82 19.14
C ALA A 298 16.24 5.85 18.01
N ILE A 299 14.99 6.12 17.61
CA ILE A 299 14.66 7.12 16.58
C ILE A 299 15.12 8.52 17.00
N LEU A 300 14.78 8.96 18.21
CA LEU A 300 15.15 10.29 18.70
C LEU A 300 16.66 10.44 18.90
N GLU A 301 17.33 9.38 19.40
CA GLU A 301 18.79 9.37 19.48
C GLU A 301 19.43 9.47 18.09
N ALA A 302 18.91 8.73 17.10
CA ALA A 302 19.44 8.75 15.74
C ALA A 302 19.31 10.14 15.09
N ARG A 303 18.18 10.82 15.32
CA ARG A 303 18.00 12.23 14.90
C ARG A 303 19.00 13.15 15.60
N ALA A 304 19.08 13.11 16.93
CA ALA A 304 19.95 14.00 17.70
C ALA A 304 21.44 13.82 17.37
N LYS A 305 21.88 12.57 17.17
CA LYS A 305 23.27 12.22 16.85
C LYS A 305 23.57 12.18 15.35
N LYS A 306 22.63 12.56 14.47
CA LYS A 306 22.76 12.52 13.00
C LYS A 306 23.24 11.16 12.48
N LYS A 307 22.69 10.06 13.03
CA LYS A 307 23.08 8.67 12.71
C LYS A 307 22.31 8.06 11.54
N LEU A 308 21.30 8.75 11.01
CA LEU A 308 20.56 8.33 9.81
C LEU A 308 21.55 8.24 8.64
N ARG A 309 21.52 7.12 7.89
CA ARG A 309 22.52 6.81 6.85
C ARG A 309 21.95 6.92 5.45
N HIS A 310 20.63 6.83 5.31
CA HIS A 310 19.96 6.85 4.02
C HIS A 310 18.86 7.92 3.94
N VAL A 311 18.43 8.17 2.71
CA VAL A 311 17.28 9.02 2.39
C VAL A 311 16.58 8.46 1.16
N LEU A 312 15.25 8.44 1.19
CA LEU A 312 14.41 8.09 0.05
C LEU A 312 14.05 9.35 -0.74
N VAL A 313 14.48 9.40 -2.00
CA VAL A 313 14.26 10.54 -2.90
C VAL A 313 13.41 10.14 -4.11
N GLY A 314 12.75 11.15 -4.70
CA GLY A 314 12.27 11.05 -6.06
C GLY A 314 13.38 11.47 -7.04
N LEU A 315 13.53 10.74 -8.13
CA LEU A 315 14.45 11.05 -9.23
C LEU A 315 13.68 11.29 -10.52
N GLU A 316 14.15 12.24 -11.31
CA GLU A 316 13.85 12.38 -12.73
C GLU A 316 15.09 11.96 -13.52
N ILE A 317 14.95 10.99 -14.43
CA ILE A 317 16.05 10.36 -15.18
C ILE A 317 15.96 10.76 -16.65
N GLU A 318 17.09 11.03 -17.29
CA GLU A 318 17.11 11.39 -18.71
C GLU A 318 16.67 10.22 -19.62
N GLY A 319 15.85 10.53 -20.62
CA GLY A 319 15.33 9.56 -21.59
C GLY A 319 14.03 8.91 -21.13
N ASN A 320 13.66 7.79 -21.75
CA ASN A 320 12.35 7.15 -21.58
C ASN A 320 12.43 5.67 -21.14
N ILE A 321 13.62 5.19 -20.79
CA ILE A 321 13.83 3.80 -20.36
C ILE A 321 13.72 3.75 -18.84
N PRO A 322 12.72 3.05 -18.27
CA PRO A 322 12.61 2.87 -16.82
C PRO A 322 13.89 2.27 -16.24
N ALA A 323 14.32 2.78 -15.09
CA ALA A 323 15.56 2.39 -14.43
C ALA A 323 15.31 1.57 -13.16
N GLU A 324 14.32 0.67 -13.18
CA GLU A 324 13.97 -0.14 -12.01
C GLU A 324 15.16 -1.01 -11.61
N HIS A 325 15.44 -1.07 -10.30
CA HIS A 325 16.60 -1.77 -9.72
C HIS A 325 17.98 -1.27 -10.19
N ALA A 326 18.04 -0.11 -10.86
CA ALA A 326 19.30 0.47 -11.30
C ALA A 326 20.13 1.04 -10.14
N ILE A 327 21.45 0.93 -10.26
CA ILE A 327 22.40 1.56 -9.34
C ILE A 327 22.49 3.05 -9.64
N VAL A 328 22.49 3.85 -8.58
CA VAL A 328 22.70 5.30 -8.64
C VAL A 328 24.14 5.62 -8.30
N TYR A 329 24.75 6.45 -9.14
CA TYR A 329 26.14 6.89 -9.04
C TYR A 329 26.25 8.40 -8.86
N TYR A 330 27.24 8.82 -8.09
CA TYR A 330 27.76 10.18 -8.11
C TYR A 330 28.96 10.26 -9.07
N ARG A 331 29.03 11.30 -9.91
CA ARG A 331 30.14 11.51 -10.88
C ARG A 331 30.41 10.29 -11.80
N LYS A 332 29.39 9.48 -12.06
CA LYS A 332 29.43 8.21 -12.85
C LYS A 332 30.32 7.08 -12.29
N SER A 333 30.93 7.23 -11.12
CA SER A 333 31.94 6.27 -10.64
C SER A 333 31.71 5.79 -9.22
N GLN A 334 31.08 6.60 -8.37
CA GLN A 334 30.84 6.24 -6.98
C GLN A 334 29.40 5.78 -6.79
N GLU A 335 29.19 4.51 -6.43
CA GLU A 335 27.87 4.00 -6.06
C GLU A 335 27.38 4.69 -4.78
N ILE A 336 26.15 5.18 -4.83
CA ILE A 336 25.54 5.93 -3.72
C ILE A 336 24.15 5.43 -3.35
N GLY A 337 23.56 4.51 -4.12
CA GLY A 337 22.23 4.01 -3.82
C GLY A 337 21.63 3.17 -4.93
N LEU A 338 20.34 2.89 -4.79
CA LEU A 338 19.58 2.01 -5.67
C LEU A 338 18.20 2.59 -5.94
N VAL A 339 17.75 2.47 -7.18
CA VAL A 339 16.36 2.71 -7.57
C VAL A 339 15.49 1.52 -7.13
N SER A 340 14.44 1.79 -6.38
CA SER A 340 13.47 0.76 -5.97
C SER A 340 12.39 0.52 -7.02
N ALA A 341 11.84 1.60 -7.57
CA ALA A 341 10.77 1.59 -8.56
C ALA A 341 10.99 2.71 -9.58
N ALA A 342 10.70 2.44 -10.86
CA ALA A 342 10.82 3.45 -11.91
C ALA A 342 9.80 3.24 -13.03
N MET A 343 9.44 4.33 -13.71
CA MET A 343 8.63 4.27 -14.93
C MET A 343 8.83 5.49 -15.80
N TRP A 344 8.59 5.33 -17.10
CA TRP A 344 8.17 6.46 -17.93
C TRP A 344 6.73 6.80 -17.59
N SER A 345 6.50 7.98 -16.99
CA SER A 345 5.17 8.44 -16.58
C SER A 345 4.42 9.13 -17.72
N PRO A 346 3.27 8.59 -18.18
CA PRO A 346 2.46 9.25 -19.20
C PRO A 346 1.88 10.58 -18.71
N MET A 347 1.48 10.67 -17.43
CA MET A 347 0.87 11.88 -16.87
C MET A 347 1.90 12.98 -16.62
N ALA A 348 3.08 12.64 -16.11
CA ALA A 348 4.14 13.60 -15.86
C ALA A 348 4.99 13.88 -17.12
N LYS A 349 4.94 13.02 -18.14
CA LYS A 349 5.77 13.06 -19.36
C LYS A 349 7.28 13.06 -19.07
N ARG A 350 7.68 12.28 -18.06
CA ARG A 350 9.07 12.15 -17.61
C ARG A 350 9.35 10.78 -17.03
N ASN A 351 10.63 10.39 -17.03
CA ASN A 351 11.10 9.14 -16.43
C ASN A 351 11.31 9.39 -14.94
N ILE A 352 10.46 8.81 -14.11
CA ILE A 352 10.44 9.03 -12.67
C ILE A 352 10.87 7.76 -11.94
N ALA A 353 11.50 7.93 -10.79
CA ALA A 353 11.93 6.82 -9.97
C ALA A 353 11.94 7.17 -8.47
N LEU A 354 11.70 6.18 -7.62
CA LEU A 354 12.03 6.23 -6.21
C LEU A 354 13.41 5.61 -6.00
N ALA A 355 14.25 6.23 -5.18
CA ALA A 355 15.59 5.73 -4.90
C ALA A 355 15.98 5.91 -3.44
N SER A 356 16.60 4.89 -2.86
CA SER A 356 17.25 4.97 -1.56
C SER A 356 18.72 5.31 -1.76
N LEU A 357 19.14 6.48 -1.29
CA LEU A 357 20.50 6.97 -1.41
C LEU A 357 21.17 7.04 -0.04
N ARG A 358 22.47 6.78 0.02
CA ARG A 358 23.31 7.04 1.18
C ARG A 358 23.44 8.54 1.38
N ARG A 359 23.27 9.03 2.60
CA ARG A 359 23.53 10.43 2.97
C ARG A 359 25.03 10.74 2.82
N PRO A 360 25.42 11.93 2.33
CA PRO A 360 24.57 13.11 2.13
C PRO A 360 23.89 13.24 0.75
N TYR A 361 24.02 12.22 -0.12
CA TYR A 361 23.44 12.26 -1.46
C TYR A 361 21.92 12.21 -1.41
N GLY A 362 21.25 13.01 -2.23
CA GLY A 362 19.80 13.16 -2.22
C GLY A 362 19.26 14.18 -1.20
N GLU A 363 20.11 14.65 -0.28
CA GLU A 363 19.73 15.62 0.75
C GLU A 363 20.49 16.94 0.58
N THR A 364 21.81 16.94 0.82
CA THR A 364 22.65 18.14 0.64
C THR A 364 23.50 18.08 -0.63
N ILE A 365 23.72 16.88 -1.19
CA ILE A 365 24.33 16.69 -2.51
C ILE A 365 23.26 16.16 -3.45
N VAL A 366 22.75 17.02 -4.34
CA VAL A 366 21.60 16.70 -5.22
C VAL A 366 21.95 16.71 -6.72
N ASP A 367 23.16 17.13 -7.07
CA ASP A 367 23.64 17.26 -8.44
C ASP A 367 24.64 16.16 -8.84
N ASP A 368 24.87 16.04 -10.15
CA ASP A 368 25.82 15.08 -10.76
C ASP A 368 25.53 13.62 -10.39
N LEU A 369 24.23 13.31 -10.32
CA LEU A 369 23.71 11.97 -10.13
C LEU A 369 23.52 11.30 -11.49
N TRP A 370 23.86 10.03 -11.56
CA TRP A 370 23.75 9.22 -12.77
C TRP A 370 23.14 7.87 -12.43
N VAL A 371 22.36 7.33 -13.34
CA VAL A 371 21.73 6.03 -13.20
C VAL A 371 22.21 5.14 -14.33
N GLU A 372 22.66 3.94 -13.94
CA GLU A 372 23.08 2.92 -14.88
C GLU A 372 21.88 2.13 -15.39
N ILE A 373 21.61 2.22 -16.69
CA ILE A 373 20.53 1.47 -17.33
C ILE A 373 21.08 0.56 -18.43
N TYR A 374 20.35 -0.51 -18.71
CA TYR A 374 20.63 -1.40 -19.83
C TYR A 374 19.52 -1.24 -20.87
N ALA A 375 19.87 -0.74 -22.04
CA ALA A 375 18.94 -0.53 -23.13
C ALA A 375 19.14 -1.59 -24.20
N MET A 376 18.08 -2.30 -24.59
CA MET A 376 18.13 -3.18 -25.75
C MET A 376 18.11 -2.34 -27.03
N ARG A 377 19.21 -2.36 -27.79
CA ARG A 377 19.37 -1.67 -29.07
C ARG A 377 19.93 -2.66 -30.07
N GLU A 378 19.24 -2.82 -31.21
CA GLU A 378 19.66 -3.78 -32.25
C GLU A 378 19.89 -5.19 -31.69
N LEU A 379 19.00 -5.64 -30.79
CA LEU A 379 19.07 -6.93 -30.09
C LEU A 379 20.29 -7.11 -29.16
N GLN A 380 21.02 -6.05 -28.84
CA GLN A 380 22.12 -6.05 -27.88
C GLN A 380 21.83 -5.12 -26.71
N TYR A 381 22.11 -5.58 -25.49
CA TYR A 381 22.04 -4.73 -24.31
C TYR A 381 23.26 -3.80 -24.26
N GLN A 382 22.99 -2.50 -24.35
CA GLN A 382 24.00 -1.47 -24.19
C GLN A 382 23.87 -0.83 -22.81
N LYS A 383 24.98 -0.79 -22.07
CA LYS A 383 25.07 -0.04 -20.82
C LYS A 383 25.08 1.46 -21.14
N LEU A 384 24.15 2.20 -20.55
CA LEU A 384 24.06 3.65 -20.67
C LEU A 384 24.08 4.30 -19.28
N MET A 385 24.80 5.42 -19.17
CA MET A 385 24.77 6.28 -17.99
C MET A 385 23.85 7.46 -18.28
N LYS A 386 22.72 7.53 -17.57
CA LYS A 386 21.74 8.61 -17.71
C LYS A 386 21.83 9.58 -16.55
N LYS A 387 21.79 10.89 -16.84
CA LYS A 387 21.72 11.89 -15.78
C LYS A 387 20.42 11.72 -15.00
N ALA A 388 20.50 11.95 -13.70
CA ALA A 388 19.34 12.01 -12.83
C ALA A 388 19.35 13.30 -12.01
N LYS A 389 18.16 13.79 -11.70
CA LYS A 389 17.94 14.96 -10.85
C LYS A 389 17.01 14.57 -9.70
N VAL A 390 17.35 15.01 -8.48
CA VAL A 390 16.43 14.90 -7.35
C VAL A 390 15.23 15.82 -7.57
N VAL A 391 14.02 15.28 -7.46
CA VAL A 391 12.77 16.01 -7.62
C VAL A 391 11.83 15.76 -6.44
N PRO A 392 10.96 16.74 -6.08
CA PRO A 392 9.98 16.54 -5.03
C PRO A 392 8.99 15.40 -5.34
N ARG A 393 8.54 14.74 -4.27
CA ARG A 393 7.39 13.81 -4.30
C ARG A 393 6.17 14.51 -3.69
N PRO A 394 4.94 14.26 -4.19
CA PRO A 394 4.60 13.38 -5.31
C PRO A 394 5.06 13.94 -6.67
N PHE A 395 5.20 13.09 -7.69
CA PHE A 395 5.60 13.53 -9.04
C PHE A 395 4.46 14.18 -9.81
N ILE A 396 3.22 13.83 -9.46
CA ILE A 396 2.01 14.51 -9.94
C ILE A 396 1.15 14.91 -8.74
N LYS A 397 0.48 16.06 -8.85
CA LYS A 397 -0.51 16.49 -7.87
C LYS A 397 -1.80 16.82 -8.63
N LEU A 398 -2.86 16.09 -8.30
CA LEU A 398 -4.17 16.24 -8.94
C LEU A 398 -5.12 16.91 -7.93
N ASP A 399 -5.66 18.08 -8.27
CA ASP A 399 -6.51 18.85 -7.35
C ASP A 399 -7.77 18.09 -6.93
N ARG A 400 -8.30 17.25 -7.84
CA ARG A 400 -9.45 16.38 -7.58
C ARG A 400 -9.25 15.37 -6.45
N ARG A 401 -7.99 15.02 -6.11
CA ARG A 401 -7.67 14.16 -4.95
C ARG A 401 -8.28 14.72 -3.66
N THR A 402 -8.24 16.03 -3.47
CA THR A 402 -8.65 16.71 -2.23
C THR A 402 -9.91 17.55 -2.36
N ALA A 403 -10.45 17.73 -3.57
CA ALA A 403 -11.63 18.55 -3.84
C ALA A 403 -12.85 18.10 -3.02
N ASN A 404 -13.50 18.99 -2.28
CA ASN A 404 -14.67 18.65 -1.46
C ASN A 404 -15.78 19.70 -1.58
N PRO A 405 -17.01 19.36 -2.02
CA PRO A 405 -17.43 18.02 -2.43
C PRO A 405 -16.63 17.52 -3.66
N PRO A 406 -16.48 16.20 -3.84
CA PRO A 406 -15.89 15.65 -5.05
C PRO A 406 -16.71 16.07 -6.28
N ALA A 407 -16.04 16.34 -7.40
CA ALA A 407 -16.72 16.64 -8.65
C ALA A 407 -17.39 15.37 -9.22
N ASP A 408 -18.55 15.57 -9.83
CA ASP A 408 -19.33 14.55 -10.51
C ASP A 408 -18.89 14.47 -11.99
N PHE A 409 -17.79 13.73 -12.21
CA PHE A 409 -17.22 13.50 -13.55
C PHE A 409 -17.88 12.35 -14.29
#